data_AF-A0A836H2Z2-F1
#
_entry.id   AF-A0A836H2Z2-F1
#
_cell.length_a   1.000
_cell.length_b   1.000
_cell.length_c   1.000
_cell.angle_alpha   90.00
_cell.angle_beta   90.00
_cell.angle_gamma   90.00
#
_symmetry.space_group_name_H-M   'P 1'
#
loop_
_entity.id
_entity.type
_entity.pdbx_description
1 polymer ?
#
loop_
_entity_poly.entity_id
_entity_poly.type
_entity_poly.pdbx_seq_one_letter_code
_entity_poly.pdbx_strand_id
1 'polypeptide(L)'
;MLTVSKKSSVQGVMKQISFRVIDTLCAQLLQEKHDGARIDKRIADGIRWGTVDKDTLPLIIQKIAVTRGEWCLALRVLQSSCLDTHRVRRDDNIWAIVDKGVPDSSTSKRAAHKALQAIYGSRLRKQSPPRIR
;
A
#
# COMPACT_ATOMS: atom_id res chain seq x y z
N MET A 1 13.15 -41.93 34.54
CA MET A 1 13.87 -41.81 33.25
C MET A 1 12.85 -41.51 32.16
N LEU A 2 13.04 -40.39 31.43
CA LEU A 2 12.60 -40.13 30.04
C LEU A 2 11.07 -40.07 29.79
N THR A 3 10.45 -39.09 29.12
CA THR A 3 10.89 -37.88 28.41
C THR A 3 9.65 -37.02 28.15
N VAL A 4 9.79 -35.72 28.34
CA VAL A 4 8.87 -34.68 27.88
C VAL A 4 8.84 -34.67 26.34
N SER A 5 7.67 -34.70 25.72
CA SER A 5 7.51 -34.31 24.30
C SER A 5 6.67 -33.04 24.22
N LYS A 6 7.41 -31.93 24.18
CA LYS A 6 6.96 -30.56 23.96
C LYS A 6 6.58 -30.45 22.48
N LYS A 7 5.30 -30.42 22.14
CA LYS A 7 4.84 -30.01 20.80
C LYS A 7 5.00 -28.50 20.70
N SER A 8 6.11 -28.07 20.11
CA SER A 8 6.35 -26.71 19.67
C SER A 8 5.34 -26.35 18.58
N SER A 9 4.30 -25.61 18.95
CA SER A 9 3.41 -24.94 18.00
C SER A 9 4.18 -23.74 17.46
N VAL A 10 4.69 -23.86 16.23
CA VAL A 10 5.32 -22.76 15.51
C VAL A 10 4.21 -21.84 15.02
N GLN A 11 3.68 -21.02 15.94
CA GLN A 11 2.92 -19.84 15.55
C GLN A 11 3.93 -18.85 14.96
N GLY A 12 3.92 -18.74 13.63
CA GLY A 12 4.55 -17.62 12.94
C GLY A 12 4.05 -16.33 13.58
N VAL A 13 4.99 -15.54 14.09
CA VAL A 13 4.73 -14.26 14.75
C VAL A 13 4.12 -13.31 13.72
N MET A 14 2.81 -13.36 13.54
CA MET A 14 2.08 -12.30 12.86
C MET A 14 2.26 -11.06 13.73
N LYS A 15 3.06 -10.10 13.26
CA LYS A 15 3.15 -8.78 13.89
C LYS A 15 1.74 -8.20 13.89
N GLN A 16 1.07 -8.19 15.04
CA GLN A 16 -0.17 -7.44 15.22
C GLN A 16 0.18 -5.96 15.18
N ILE A 17 0.27 -5.41 13.98
CA ILE A 17 0.33 -3.97 13.78
C ILE A 17 -1.05 -3.44 14.15
N SER A 18 -1.11 -2.63 15.20
CA SER A 18 -2.36 -2.01 15.64
C SER A 18 -2.89 -1.09 14.54
N PHE A 19 -4.18 -1.20 14.24
CA PHE A 19 -4.88 -0.28 13.33
C PHE A 19 -4.64 1.19 13.70
N ARG A 20 -4.46 1.51 14.98
CA ARG A 20 -4.13 2.88 15.43
C ARG A 20 -2.83 3.39 14.83
N VAL A 21 -1.83 2.52 14.64
CA VAL A 21 -0.53 2.91 14.08
C VAL A 21 -0.66 3.19 12.58
N ILE A 22 -1.44 2.38 11.86
CA ILE A 22 -1.80 2.64 10.45
C ILE A 22 -2.55 3.97 10.33
N ASP A 23 -3.45 4.24 11.25
CA ASP A 23 -4.23 5.49 11.29
C ASP A 23 -3.34 6.72 11.49
N THR A 24 -2.41 6.65 12.43
CA THR A 24 -1.42 7.71 12.66
C THR A 24 -0.55 7.94 11.44
N LEU A 25 -0.04 6.86 10.81
CA LEU A 25 0.76 6.98 9.59
C LEU A 25 -0.05 7.64 8.46
N CYS A 26 -1.29 7.21 8.24
CA CYS A 26 -2.16 7.80 7.22
C CYS A 26 -2.39 9.30 7.49
N ALA A 27 -2.59 9.70 8.74
CA ALA A 27 -2.75 11.10 9.11
C ALA A 27 -1.48 11.93 8.83
N GLN A 28 -0.29 11.38 9.13
CA GLN A 28 0.98 12.03 8.84
C GLN A 28 1.21 12.20 7.32
N LEU A 29 0.93 11.15 6.54
CA LEU A 29 1.04 11.20 5.08
C LEU A 29 0.08 12.25 4.47
N LEU A 30 -1.13 12.40 5.03
CA LEU A 30 -2.09 13.42 4.60
C LEU A 30 -1.61 14.84 4.90
N GLN A 31 -1.04 15.07 6.08
CA GLN A 31 -0.47 16.38 6.44
C GLN A 31 0.69 16.76 5.52
N GLU A 32 1.45 15.79 5.05
CA GLU A 32 2.64 15.98 4.22
C GLU A 32 2.36 15.78 2.73
N LYS A 33 1.08 15.73 2.30
CA LYS A 33 0.69 15.30 0.94
C LYS A 33 1.33 16.07 -0.22
N HIS A 34 1.74 17.31 0.03
CA HIS A 34 2.36 18.20 -0.97
C HIS A 34 3.89 18.06 -1.03
N ASP A 35 4.50 17.39 -0.06
CA ASP A 35 5.95 17.25 0.07
C ASP A 35 6.36 15.78 -0.15
N GLY A 36 6.84 15.50 -1.36
CA GLY A 36 7.27 14.15 -1.75
C GLY A 36 8.42 13.61 -0.89
N ALA A 37 9.37 14.46 -0.50
CA ALA A 37 10.52 14.04 0.30
C ALA A 37 10.10 13.65 1.71
N ARG A 38 9.12 14.37 2.27
CA ARG A 38 8.54 14.02 3.57
C ARG A 38 7.72 12.74 3.51
N ILE A 39 6.93 12.54 2.45
CA ILE A 39 6.24 11.25 2.21
C ILE A 39 7.24 10.11 2.18
N ASP A 40 8.31 10.21 1.39
CA ASP A 40 9.34 9.16 1.31
C ASP A 40 9.98 8.89 2.67
N LYS A 41 10.29 9.95 3.43
CA LYS A 41 10.79 9.80 4.80
C LYS A 41 9.80 9.03 5.70
N ARG A 42 8.51 9.36 5.67
CA ARG A 42 7.48 8.64 6.46
C ARG A 42 7.31 7.20 6.04
N ILE A 43 7.43 6.91 4.75
CA ILE A 43 7.41 5.54 4.25
C ILE A 43 8.65 4.80 4.76
N ALA A 44 9.85 5.37 4.66
CA ALA A 44 11.06 4.76 5.18
C ALA A 44 10.98 4.47 6.70
N ASP A 45 10.52 5.45 7.48
CA ASP A 45 10.31 5.29 8.93
C ASP A 45 9.25 4.22 9.23
N GLY A 46 8.15 4.23 8.47
CA GLY A 46 7.09 3.23 8.56
C GLY A 46 7.58 1.81 8.26
N ILE A 47 8.45 1.65 7.27
CA ILE A 47 9.07 0.35 6.95
C ILE A 47 10.02 -0.08 8.07
N ARG A 48 10.86 0.85 8.55
CA ARG A 48 11.83 0.59 9.63
C ARG A 48 11.14 0.11 10.91
N TRP A 49 9.99 0.69 11.25
CA TRP A 49 9.21 0.29 12.43
C TRP A 49 8.26 -0.89 12.17
N GLY A 50 8.20 -1.37 10.92
CA GLY A 50 7.35 -2.48 10.52
C GLY A 50 5.87 -2.12 10.47
N THR A 51 5.52 -0.85 10.32
CA THR A 51 4.15 -0.38 10.03
C THR A 51 3.80 -0.52 8.55
N VAL A 52 4.80 -0.36 7.68
CA VAL A 52 4.68 -0.49 6.22
C VAL A 52 5.40 -1.75 5.79
N ASP A 53 4.64 -2.75 5.38
CA ASP A 53 5.15 -3.98 4.77
C ASP A 53 4.20 -4.46 3.66
N LYS A 54 4.46 -5.64 3.11
CA LYS A 54 3.66 -6.21 2.02
C LYS A 54 2.20 -6.44 2.42
N ASP A 55 1.93 -6.69 3.70
CA ASP A 55 0.62 -7.10 4.21
C ASP A 55 -0.18 -5.85 4.64
N THR A 56 0.49 -4.80 5.13
CA THR A 56 -0.16 -3.54 5.52
C THR A 56 -0.24 -2.50 4.43
N LEU A 57 0.62 -2.56 3.40
CA LEU A 57 0.59 -1.61 2.30
C LEU A 57 -0.79 -1.53 1.61
N PRO A 58 -1.48 -2.65 1.28
CA PRO A 58 -2.84 -2.58 0.74
C PRO A 58 -3.83 -1.85 1.65
N LEU A 59 -3.73 -2.04 2.97
CA LEU A 59 -4.61 -1.40 3.95
C LEU A 59 -4.36 0.12 4.02
N ILE A 60 -3.10 0.53 4.00
CA ILE A 60 -2.71 1.94 3.96
C ILE A 60 -3.26 2.60 2.69
N ILE A 61 -3.08 1.95 1.54
CA ILE A 61 -3.58 2.46 0.26
C ILE A 61 -5.10 2.53 0.23
N GLN A 62 -5.81 1.52 0.73
CA GLN A 62 -7.26 1.55 0.84
C GLN A 62 -7.74 2.73 1.68
N LYS A 63 -7.09 2.98 2.82
CA LYS A 63 -7.47 4.07 3.71
C LYS A 63 -7.24 5.44 3.09
N ILE A 64 -6.13 5.62 2.38
CA ILE A 64 -5.80 6.88 1.71
C ILE A 64 -6.69 7.10 0.48
N ALA A 65 -6.78 6.12 -0.42
CA ALA A 65 -7.48 6.26 -1.69
C ALA A 65 -9.01 6.25 -1.50
N VAL A 66 -9.55 5.29 -0.74
CA VAL A 66 -11.01 5.08 -0.63
C VAL A 66 -11.60 5.86 0.54
N THR A 67 -11.07 5.68 1.76
CA THR A 67 -11.66 6.31 2.95
C THR A 67 -11.43 7.82 3.00
N ARG A 68 -10.28 8.30 2.51
CA ARG A 68 -9.91 9.72 2.54
C ARG A 68 -10.09 10.43 1.20
N GLY A 69 -10.35 9.69 0.12
CA GLY A 69 -10.51 10.24 -1.24
C GLY A 69 -9.22 10.78 -1.86
N GLU A 70 -8.07 10.52 -1.25
CA GLU A 70 -6.77 11.11 -1.63
C GLU A 70 -5.99 10.13 -2.52
N TRP A 71 -6.61 9.70 -3.62
CA TRP A 71 -6.03 8.72 -4.56
C TRP A 71 -4.69 9.17 -5.16
N CYS A 72 -4.47 10.48 -5.35
CA CYS A 72 -3.19 11.04 -5.77
C CYS A 72 -2.08 10.77 -4.74
N LEU A 73 -2.38 10.89 -3.45
CA LEU A 73 -1.43 10.58 -2.38
C LEU A 73 -1.14 9.08 -2.34
N ALA A 74 -2.17 8.23 -2.51
CA ALA A 74 -1.97 6.79 -2.59
C ALA A 74 -1.03 6.39 -3.73
N LEU A 75 -1.19 6.99 -4.92
CA LEU A 75 -0.28 6.78 -6.05
C LEU A 75 1.15 7.23 -5.72
N ARG A 76 1.30 8.37 -5.05
CA ARG A 76 2.61 8.88 -4.63
C ARG A 76 3.30 7.95 -3.63
N VAL A 77 2.56 7.41 -2.66
CA VAL A 77 3.06 6.38 -1.74
C VAL A 77 3.55 5.15 -2.52
N LEU A 78 2.78 4.69 -3.51
CA LEU A 78 3.18 3.56 -4.33
C LEU A 78 4.40 3.85 -5.23
N GLN A 79 4.60 5.10 -5.63
CA GLN A 79 5.78 5.53 -6.40
C GLN A 79 7.04 5.70 -5.54
N SER A 80 6.91 5.67 -4.21
CA SER A 80 8.04 5.84 -3.31
C SER A 80 9.13 4.80 -3.57
N SER A 81 10.35 5.28 -3.83
CA SER A 81 11.53 4.43 -4.03
C SER A 81 11.95 3.67 -2.76
N CYS A 82 11.47 4.10 -1.59
CA CYS A 82 11.68 3.42 -0.33
C CYS A 82 11.06 2.01 -0.34
N LEU A 83 9.93 1.82 -1.02
CA LEU A 83 9.31 0.50 -1.14
C LEU A 83 10.24 -0.48 -1.88
N ASP A 84 10.89 -0.04 -2.94
CA ASP A 84 11.83 -0.86 -3.72
C ASP A 84 13.14 -1.11 -2.96
N THR A 85 13.69 -0.05 -2.37
CA THR A 85 14.93 -0.11 -1.56
C THR A 85 14.80 -1.12 -0.42
N HIS A 86 13.65 -1.15 0.24
CA HIS A 86 13.38 -2.08 1.35
C HIS A 86 12.65 -3.37 0.92
N ARG A 87 12.52 -3.63 -0.39
CA ARG A 87 11.88 -4.83 -0.97
C ARG A 87 10.45 -5.08 -0.50
N VAL A 88 9.70 -4.02 -0.23
CA VAL A 88 8.26 -4.09 0.05
C VAL A 88 7.52 -4.31 -1.25
N ARG A 89 6.98 -5.52 -1.43
CA ARG A 89 6.27 -5.90 -2.65
C ARG A 89 4.91 -5.20 -2.71
N ARG A 90 4.60 -4.64 -3.87
CA ARG A 90 3.28 -4.10 -4.21
C ARG A 90 2.39 -5.26 -4.69
N ASP A 91 1.30 -5.49 -3.98
CA ASP A 91 0.31 -6.52 -4.33
C ASP A 91 -0.52 -6.09 -5.55
N ASP A 92 -0.86 -7.01 -6.44
CA ASP A 92 -1.64 -6.71 -7.65
C ASP A 92 -3.06 -6.21 -7.30
N ASN A 93 -3.61 -6.61 -6.14
CA ASN A 93 -4.91 -6.16 -5.65
C ASN A 93 -4.96 -4.66 -5.32
N ILE A 94 -3.80 -4.03 -5.08
CA ILE A 94 -3.71 -2.58 -4.82
C ILE A 94 -4.25 -1.79 -6.02
N TRP A 95 -4.12 -2.31 -7.25
CA TRP A 95 -4.69 -1.67 -8.42
C TRP A 95 -6.20 -1.47 -8.28
N ALA A 96 -6.93 -2.53 -7.94
CA ALA A 96 -8.38 -2.49 -7.76
C ALA A 96 -8.79 -1.57 -6.59
N ILE A 97 -7.96 -1.50 -5.55
CA ILE A 97 -8.18 -0.60 -4.41
C ILE A 97 -8.06 0.87 -4.85
N VAL A 98 -7.00 1.21 -5.58
CA VAL A 98 -6.81 2.58 -6.07
C VAL A 98 -7.94 2.95 -7.03
N ASP A 99 -8.27 2.09 -8.00
CA ASP A 99 -9.32 2.38 -8.98
C ASP A 99 -10.68 2.69 -8.33
N LYS A 100 -11.04 1.99 -7.25
CA LYS A 100 -12.25 2.28 -6.45
C LYS A 100 -12.24 3.65 -5.77
N GLY A 101 -11.07 4.18 -5.42
CA GLY A 101 -10.91 5.49 -4.79
C GLY A 101 -10.83 6.66 -5.80
N VAL A 102 -10.69 6.37 -7.09
CA VAL A 102 -10.63 7.41 -8.13
C VAL A 102 -12.04 7.90 -8.46
N PRO A 103 -12.29 9.22 -8.48
CA PRO A 103 -13.55 9.79 -8.91
C PRO A 103 -13.96 9.32 -10.31
N ASP A 104 -15.27 9.23 -10.56
CA ASP A 104 -15.82 8.84 -11.87
C ASP A 104 -15.73 10.00 -12.88
N SER A 105 -14.50 10.38 -13.18
CA SER A 105 -14.14 11.36 -14.20
C SER A 105 -13.14 10.71 -15.15
N SER A 106 -13.41 10.83 -16.45
CA SER A 106 -12.57 10.25 -17.50
C SER A 106 -11.10 10.72 -17.38
N THR A 107 -10.88 11.96 -16.99
CA THR A 107 -9.55 12.53 -16.76
C THR A 107 -8.86 11.89 -15.55
N SER A 108 -9.56 11.77 -14.42
CA SER A 108 -9.03 11.17 -13.19
C SER A 108 -8.72 9.69 -13.36
N LYS A 109 -9.64 8.93 -13.97
CA LYS A 109 -9.45 7.52 -14.30
C LYS A 109 -8.25 7.31 -15.23
N ARG A 110 -8.13 8.11 -16.28
CA ARG A 110 -6.98 8.02 -17.21
C ARG A 110 -5.66 8.36 -16.52
N ALA A 111 -5.63 9.37 -15.67
CA ALA A 111 -4.44 9.76 -14.93
C ALA A 111 -4.00 8.66 -13.95
N ALA A 112 -4.94 8.11 -13.17
CA ALA A 112 -4.66 7.01 -12.26
C ALA A 112 -4.15 5.77 -12.99
N HIS A 113 -4.81 5.40 -14.10
CA HIS A 113 -4.40 4.26 -14.92
C HIS A 113 -2.97 4.43 -15.48
N LYS A 114 -2.64 5.62 -16.00
CA LYS A 114 -1.29 5.93 -16.49
C LYS A 114 -0.24 5.81 -15.37
N ALA A 115 -0.55 6.32 -14.19
CA ALA A 115 0.36 6.25 -13.04
C ALA A 115 0.56 4.80 -12.56
N LEU A 116 -0.53 4.03 -12.43
CA LEU A 116 -0.45 2.62 -12.05
C LEU A 116 0.30 1.78 -13.09
N GLN A 117 0.08 2.03 -14.39
CA GLN A 117 0.85 1.39 -15.45
C GLN A 117 2.36 1.66 -15.33
N ALA A 118 2.76 2.87 -14.91
CA ALA A 118 4.17 3.19 -14.69
C ALA A 118 4.75 2.43 -13.47
N ILE A 119 3.95 2.25 -12.40
CA ILE A 119 4.37 1.59 -11.16
C ILE A 119 4.56 0.07 -11.36
N TYR A 120 3.61 -0.59 -12.02
CA TYR A 120 3.64 -2.04 -12.19
C TYR A 120 4.23 -2.49 -13.54
N GLY A 121 4.46 -1.55 -14.45
CA GLY A 121 4.96 -1.82 -15.79
C GLY A 121 4.04 -2.73 -16.61
N SER A 122 4.64 -3.59 -17.43
CA SER A 122 3.92 -4.53 -18.31
C SER A 122 3.20 -5.67 -17.57
N ARG A 123 3.41 -5.83 -16.26
CA ARG A 123 2.79 -6.92 -15.47
C ARG A 123 1.26 -6.86 -15.50
N LEU A 124 0.70 -5.65 -15.65
CA LEU A 124 -0.75 -5.45 -15.75
C LEU A 124 -1.34 -5.51 -17.15
N ARG A 125 -0.55 -5.73 -18.22
CA ARG A 125 -1.14 -5.99 -19.55
C ARG A 125 -2.08 -7.20 -19.59
N LYS A 126 -2.04 -8.07 -18.58
CA LYS A 126 -2.92 -9.25 -18.45
C LYS A 126 -4.21 -8.99 -17.69
N GLN A 127 -4.32 -7.91 -16.93
CA GLN A 127 -5.54 -7.51 -16.24
C GLN A 127 -6.20 -6.41 -17.06
N SER A 128 -6.85 -6.82 -18.15
CA SER A 128 -7.69 -5.90 -18.90
C SER A 128 -8.73 -5.29 -17.96
N PRO A 129 -9.07 -3.99 -18.11
CA PRO A 129 -10.23 -3.45 -17.41
C PRO A 129 -11.45 -4.31 -17.78
N PRO A 130 -12.38 -4.57 -16.84
CA PRO A 130 -13.63 -5.22 -17.22
C PRO A 130 -14.24 -4.37 -18.32
N ARG A 131 -14.38 -4.96 -19.51
CA ARG A 131 -15.15 -4.36 -20.59
C ARG A 131 -16.58 -4.29 -20.08
N ILE A 132 -16.98 -3.13 -19.58
CA ILE A 132 -18.39 -2.83 -19.36
C ILE A 132 -19.01 -2.86 -20.77
N ARG A 133 -19.89 -3.84 -20.96
CA ARG A 133 -20.68 -4.05 -22.17
C ARG A 133 -22.00 -3.30 -22.02
#